data_AF-A0A3M1N7F4-F1
#
_entry.id   AF-A0A3M1N7F4-F1
#
_cell.length_a   1.000
_cell.length_b   1.000
_cell.length_c   1.000
_cell.angle_alpha   90.00
_cell.angle_beta   90.00
_cell.angle_gamma   90.00
#
_symmetry.space_group_name_H-M   'P 1'
#
loop_
_entity.id
_entity.type
_entity.pdbx_description
1 polymer ?
#
loop_
_entity_poly.entity_id
_entity_poly.type
_entity_poly.pdbx_seq_one_letter_code
_entity_poly.pdbx_strand_id
1 'polypeptide(L)'
;MFVCYRRKSWDFTHRLVADLRTKINADIFIDFSGIDNTDFEESILRHLRESDCVLLVVSEHTFDERIHDPQDWMRREIGEALRLGKPIVLLAHEGRYPPHPDQLPLDIRAIGGRHGIEFYPRFYYEAVDKLVEFIPKAIQNPPPPYQPAILPPDLALGEEAAVLHRRLILLCEIGDYRGALPLLEHLATLQAQREETLPLRPQAHQRADRSYENEDTSIIVLPNLHQRVAQILGQPFAWCDVSAGSVRLERGGYLAHNTTRAVQSFKIAKYPITNAQFERFIRANGYNEPRWWTSEGWRVRIQRAWRQPRFWESERWNRPDHPVVGISWYEAVAFCNWLSALSGEAISLPTESQWQRAAQGTHSLIYPWGDFFDPTRCNCRSDGTTPVTRFEGLGDSPFGVVDMCGNVWELCLTDYQTGDETLECLSTGRVRRGGSWANQNPDNFRASKRDEIHPELGLEFIGFRIVCNQS
;
A
#
# COMPACT_ATOMS: atom_id res chain seq x y z
N MET A 1 -4.90 -9.67 -40.13
CA MET A 1 -4.94 -8.63 -39.06
C MET A 1 -5.48 -9.25 -37.78
N PHE A 2 -4.82 -9.01 -36.65
CA PHE A 2 -5.29 -9.44 -35.32
C PHE A 2 -5.99 -8.29 -34.60
N VAL A 3 -7.18 -8.52 -34.02
CA VAL A 3 -7.95 -7.50 -33.30
C VAL A 3 -7.82 -7.72 -31.80
N CYS A 4 -7.21 -6.75 -31.15
CA CYS A 4 -6.80 -6.74 -29.75
C CYS A 4 -7.77 -5.81 -29.00
N TYR A 5 -8.63 -6.35 -28.13
CA TYR A 5 -9.70 -5.58 -27.48
C TYR A 5 -10.12 -6.19 -26.13
N ARG A 6 -10.77 -5.37 -25.29
CA ARG A 6 -11.42 -5.85 -24.08
C ARG A 6 -12.83 -6.31 -24.37
N ARG A 7 -13.21 -7.48 -23.83
CA ARG A 7 -14.57 -8.05 -23.97
C ARG A 7 -15.72 -7.11 -23.58
N LYS A 8 -15.50 -6.17 -22.65
CA LYS A 8 -16.51 -5.16 -22.31
C LYS A 8 -16.84 -4.20 -23.47
N SER A 9 -16.06 -4.21 -24.55
CA SER A 9 -16.27 -3.44 -25.79
C SER A 9 -16.73 -4.31 -26.97
N TRP A 10 -17.25 -5.51 -26.69
CA TRP A 10 -17.61 -6.54 -27.67
C TRP A 10 -18.58 -6.06 -28.75
N ASP A 11 -19.71 -5.46 -28.38
CA ASP A 11 -20.78 -5.10 -29.33
C ASP A 11 -20.30 -4.13 -30.42
N PHE A 12 -19.48 -3.15 -30.00
CA PHE A 12 -18.83 -2.23 -30.91
C PHE A 12 -17.80 -2.92 -31.80
N THR A 13 -16.93 -3.73 -31.20
CA THR A 13 -15.78 -4.35 -31.89
C THR A 13 -16.25 -5.35 -32.95
N HIS A 14 -17.30 -6.12 -32.66
CA HIS A 14 -17.87 -7.06 -33.62
C HIS A 14 -18.44 -6.39 -34.87
N ARG A 15 -19.19 -5.29 -34.69
CA ARG A 15 -19.73 -4.51 -35.80
C ARG A 15 -18.60 -3.93 -36.65
N LEU A 16 -17.59 -3.36 -36.00
CA LEU A 16 -16.39 -2.83 -36.67
C LEU A 16 -15.69 -3.89 -37.50
N VAL A 17 -15.45 -5.08 -36.93
CA VAL A 17 -14.79 -6.17 -37.64
C VAL A 17 -15.62 -6.69 -38.81
N ALA A 18 -16.95 -6.79 -38.66
CA ALA A 18 -17.83 -7.16 -39.76
C ALA A 18 -17.72 -6.18 -40.94
N ASP A 19 -17.76 -4.87 -40.66
CA ASP A 19 -17.64 -3.85 -41.71
C ASP A 19 -16.24 -3.85 -42.34
N LEU A 20 -15.18 -3.98 -41.53
CA LEU A 20 -13.81 -4.08 -42.05
C LEU A 20 -13.66 -5.30 -42.97
N ARG A 21 -14.16 -6.48 -42.60
CA ARG A 21 -14.09 -7.68 -43.46
C ARG A 21 -14.68 -7.47 -44.86
N THR A 22 -15.67 -6.59 -45.01
CA THR A 22 -16.26 -6.27 -46.33
C THR A 22 -15.48 -5.21 -47.11
N LYS A 23 -14.71 -4.37 -46.42
CA LYS A 23 -14.01 -3.21 -46.99
C LYS A 23 -12.51 -3.42 -47.18
N ILE A 24 -11.89 -4.30 -46.40
CA ILE A 24 -10.50 -4.70 -46.55
C ILE A 24 -10.44 -6.16 -47.01
N ASN A 25 -9.66 -6.43 -48.05
CA ASN A 25 -9.40 -7.80 -48.51
C ASN A 25 -8.34 -8.46 -47.61
N ALA A 26 -8.69 -8.73 -46.35
CA ALA A 26 -7.79 -9.29 -45.35
C ALA A 26 -8.50 -10.25 -44.40
N ASP A 27 -7.77 -11.29 -43.98
CA ASP A 27 -8.22 -12.18 -42.90
C ASP A 27 -8.14 -11.45 -41.56
N ILE A 28 -9.29 -11.26 -40.92
CA ILE A 28 -9.40 -10.59 -39.62
C ILE A 28 -9.70 -11.61 -38.54
N PHE A 29 -8.74 -11.83 -37.64
CA PHE A 29 -8.89 -12.65 -36.46
C PHE A 29 -9.40 -11.80 -35.28
N ILE A 30 -10.45 -12.27 -34.62
CA ILE A 30 -11.03 -11.70 -33.41
C ILE A 30 -11.22 -12.83 -32.40
N ASP A 31 -10.78 -12.62 -31.16
CA ASP A 31 -10.86 -13.63 -30.10
C ASP A 31 -12.32 -14.00 -29.74
N PHE A 32 -12.55 -15.28 -29.41
CA PHE A 32 -13.84 -15.88 -29.04
C PHE A 32 -13.81 -16.39 -27.60
N SER A 33 -14.86 -16.09 -26.82
CA SER A 33 -14.86 -16.27 -25.37
C SER A 33 -15.32 -17.66 -24.87
N GLY A 34 -14.54 -18.27 -23.95
CA GLY A 34 -15.02 -19.18 -22.90
C GLY A 34 -14.51 -20.64 -22.93
N ILE A 35 -13.88 -21.06 -21.81
CA ILE A 35 -13.58 -22.43 -21.32
C ILE A 35 -12.13 -22.96 -21.55
N ASP A 36 -11.55 -23.45 -20.43
CA ASP A 36 -10.35 -24.28 -20.14
C ASP A 36 -8.98 -24.04 -20.81
N ASN A 37 -7.96 -24.04 -19.94
CA ASN A 37 -6.82 -23.12 -19.98
C ASN A 37 -5.49 -23.73 -20.50
N THR A 38 -5.49 -24.93 -21.08
CA THR A 38 -4.22 -25.66 -21.27
C THR A 38 -3.64 -25.66 -22.69
N ASP A 39 -4.38 -25.28 -23.74
CA ASP A 39 -3.89 -25.36 -25.14
C ASP A 39 -4.25 -24.15 -26.04
N PHE A 40 -5.04 -23.19 -25.54
CA PHE A 40 -5.52 -22.05 -26.34
C PHE A 40 -4.54 -20.86 -26.36
N GLU A 41 -3.69 -20.72 -25.34
CA GLU A 41 -2.66 -19.67 -25.25
C GLU A 41 -1.73 -19.66 -26.46
N GLU A 42 -1.21 -20.84 -26.81
CA GLU A 42 -0.37 -20.99 -27.97
C GLU A 42 -1.14 -20.63 -29.25
N SER A 43 -2.43 -20.93 -29.31
CA SER A 43 -3.27 -20.63 -30.47
C SER A 43 -3.46 -19.12 -30.67
N ILE A 44 -3.85 -18.35 -29.64
CA ILE A 44 -4.05 -16.90 -29.78
C ILE A 44 -2.72 -16.22 -30.17
N LEU A 45 -1.64 -16.53 -29.45
CA LEU A 45 -0.33 -15.94 -29.73
C LEU A 45 0.22 -16.40 -31.08
N ARG A 46 -0.12 -17.60 -31.55
CA ARG A 46 0.18 -18.07 -32.91
C ARG A 46 -0.53 -17.24 -33.96
N HIS A 47 -1.84 -16.99 -33.82
CA HIS A 47 -2.58 -16.12 -34.74
C HIS A 47 -2.07 -14.67 -34.72
N LEU A 48 -1.67 -14.17 -33.55
CA LEU A 48 -1.01 -12.86 -33.44
C LEU A 48 0.33 -12.88 -34.22
N ARG A 49 1.17 -13.90 -34.02
CA ARG A 49 2.45 -14.08 -34.73
C ARG A 49 2.28 -14.19 -36.24
N GLU A 50 1.23 -14.83 -36.71
CA GLU A 50 0.90 -14.99 -38.14
C GLU A 50 0.29 -13.73 -38.76
N SER A 51 -0.26 -12.81 -37.96
CA SER A 51 -0.91 -11.59 -38.47
C SER A 51 0.08 -10.50 -38.92
N ASP A 52 -0.21 -9.77 -40.00
CA ASP A 52 0.68 -8.69 -40.48
C ASP A 52 0.64 -7.41 -39.63
N CYS A 53 -0.47 -7.19 -38.92
CA CYS A 53 -0.67 -6.03 -38.05
C CYS A 53 -1.71 -6.32 -36.97
N VAL A 54 -1.67 -5.50 -35.92
CA VAL A 54 -2.59 -5.53 -34.78
C VAL A 54 -3.44 -4.26 -34.76
N LEU A 55 -4.76 -4.42 -34.68
CA LEU A 55 -5.70 -3.33 -34.39
C LEU A 55 -6.01 -3.36 -32.89
N LEU A 56 -5.55 -2.35 -32.14
CA LEU A 56 -5.79 -2.23 -30.70
C LEU A 56 -6.95 -1.28 -30.44
N VAL A 57 -8.06 -1.81 -29.91
CA VAL A 57 -9.23 -1.04 -29.50
C VAL A 57 -9.00 -0.47 -28.10
N VAL A 58 -8.82 0.85 -28.02
CA VAL A 58 -8.63 1.59 -26.77
C VAL A 58 -9.97 2.12 -26.31
N SER A 59 -10.55 1.47 -25.30
CA SER A 59 -11.81 1.83 -24.66
C SER A 59 -11.59 2.13 -23.17
N GLU A 60 -12.68 2.37 -22.43
CA GLU A 60 -12.64 2.65 -21.00
C GLU A 60 -11.93 1.58 -20.17
N HIS A 61 -11.94 0.33 -20.62
CA HIS A 61 -11.43 -0.80 -19.85
C HIS A 61 -10.09 -1.34 -20.38
N THR A 62 -9.54 -0.74 -21.44
CA THR A 62 -8.30 -1.24 -22.08
C THR A 62 -7.10 -1.17 -21.14
N PHE A 63 -6.92 -0.02 -20.49
CA PHE A 63 -5.82 0.26 -19.55
C PHE A 63 -6.31 0.42 -18.11
N ASP A 64 -7.27 -0.43 -17.69
CA ASP A 64 -7.66 -0.56 -16.28
C ASP A 64 -6.52 -1.20 -15.44
N GLU A 65 -6.66 -1.28 -14.11
CA GLU A 65 -5.59 -1.75 -13.23
C GLU A 65 -5.02 -3.14 -13.60
N ARG A 66 -5.81 -3.98 -14.27
CA ARG A 66 -5.38 -5.32 -14.69
C ARG A 66 -4.24 -5.26 -15.71
N ILE A 67 -4.07 -4.16 -16.44
CA ILE A 67 -2.96 -4.01 -17.38
C ILE A 67 -1.58 -4.10 -16.68
N HIS A 68 -1.53 -3.94 -15.36
CA HIS A 68 -0.31 -4.13 -14.56
C HIS A 68 -0.05 -5.58 -14.14
N ASP A 69 -1.02 -6.49 -14.30
CA ASP A 69 -0.84 -7.93 -14.06
C ASP A 69 -0.06 -8.54 -15.24
N PRO A 70 1.09 -9.20 -15.03
CA PRO A 70 1.81 -9.89 -16.10
C PRO A 70 1.01 -11.01 -16.78
N GLN A 71 -0.04 -11.52 -16.15
CA GLN A 71 -0.93 -12.55 -16.71
C GLN A 71 -2.12 -11.96 -17.49
N ASP A 72 -2.26 -10.64 -17.52
CA ASP A 72 -3.36 -10.01 -18.25
C ASP A 72 -3.20 -10.18 -19.77
N TRP A 73 -4.19 -10.81 -20.39
CA TRP A 73 -4.18 -11.11 -21.82
C TRP A 73 -3.96 -9.87 -22.69
N MET A 74 -4.56 -8.73 -22.33
CA MET A 74 -4.41 -7.50 -23.09
C MET A 74 -2.96 -7.03 -23.07
N ARG A 75 -2.30 -7.05 -21.91
CA ARG A 75 -0.87 -6.75 -21.79
C ARG A 75 -0.02 -7.71 -22.62
N ARG A 76 -0.29 -9.02 -22.52
CA ARG A 76 0.49 -10.06 -23.21
C ARG A 76 0.42 -9.93 -24.73
N GLU A 77 -0.76 -9.66 -25.29
CA GLU A 77 -0.95 -9.42 -26.72
C GLU A 77 -0.20 -8.17 -27.20
N ILE A 78 -0.33 -7.06 -26.47
CA ILE A 78 0.37 -5.81 -26.79
C ILE A 78 1.88 -6.00 -26.71
N GLY A 79 2.37 -6.66 -25.66
CA GLY A 79 3.78 -6.93 -25.44
C GLY A 79 4.39 -7.81 -26.53
N GLU A 80 3.70 -8.89 -26.92
CA GLU A 80 4.16 -9.76 -28.00
C GLU A 80 4.17 -9.05 -29.36
N ALA A 81 3.14 -8.23 -29.65
CA ALA A 81 3.10 -7.44 -30.87
C ALA A 81 4.26 -6.44 -30.96
N LEU A 82 4.55 -5.74 -29.85
CA LEU A 82 5.68 -4.82 -29.75
C LEU A 82 7.03 -5.55 -29.91
N ARG A 83 7.21 -6.68 -29.22
CA ARG A 83 8.42 -7.50 -29.29
C ARG A 83 8.70 -8.01 -30.71
N LEU A 84 7.66 -8.33 -31.46
CA LEU A 84 7.76 -8.79 -32.84
C LEU A 84 7.89 -7.63 -33.86
N GLY A 85 7.83 -6.37 -33.41
CA GLY A 85 7.85 -5.21 -34.31
C GLY A 85 6.61 -5.12 -35.20
N LYS A 86 5.48 -5.69 -34.77
CA LYS A 86 4.24 -5.62 -35.56
C LYS A 86 3.70 -4.19 -35.54
N PRO A 87 3.21 -3.67 -36.69
CA PRO A 87 2.43 -2.45 -36.72
C PRO A 87 1.21 -2.58 -35.80
N ILE A 88 1.08 -1.65 -34.84
CA ILE A 88 -0.08 -1.55 -33.96
C ILE A 88 -0.86 -0.30 -34.34
N VAL A 89 -2.05 -0.49 -34.90
CA VAL A 89 -2.99 0.60 -35.23
C VAL A 89 -3.87 0.83 -34.01
N LEU A 90 -3.79 2.03 -33.43
CA LEU A 90 -4.62 2.42 -32.30
C LEU A 90 -5.97 2.93 -32.76
N LEU A 91 -7.04 2.41 -32.15
CA LEU A 91 -8.40 2.88 -32.31
C LEU A 91 -8.90 3.49 -31.00
N ALA A 92 -8.96 4.82 -30.94
CA ALA A 92 -9.34 5.55 -29.74
C ALA A 92 -10.87 5.70 -29.63
N HIS A 93 -11.53 4.71 -29.02
CA HIS A 93 -12.97 4.72 -28.82
C HIS A 93 -13.37 5.81 -27.81
N GLU A 94 -14.25 6.71 -28.23
CA GLU A 94 -14.64 7.93 -27.49
C GLU A 94 -13.42 8.83 -27.16
N GLY A 95 -12.42 8.87 -28.04
CA GLY A 95 -11.22 9.71 -27.88
C GLY A 95 -10.26 9.23 -26.79
N ARG A 96 -10.35 7.97 -26.37
CA ARG A 96 -9.48 7.40 -25.34
C ARG A 96 -8.17 6.92 -25.94
N TYR A 97 -7.06 7.34 -25.33
CA TYR A 97 -5.71 6.98 -25.73
C TYR A 97 -5.01 6.19 -24.63
N PRO A 98 -3.93 5.45 -24.97
CA PRO A 98 -3.06 4.87 -23.95
C PRO A 98 -2.59 5.95 -22.96
N PRO A 99 -2.44 5.59 -21.67
CA PRO A 99 -1.92 6.50 -20.66
C PRO A 99 -0.46 6.89 -20.95
N HIS A 100 0.07 7.83 -20.16
CA HIS A 100 1.46 8.26 -20.30
C HIS A 100 2.41 7.05 -20.19
N PRO A 101 3.52 6.97 -20.95
CA PRO A 101 4.47 5.85 -20.88
C PRO A 101 4.87 5.42 -19.46
N ASP A 102 5.04 6.37 -18.55
CA ASP A 102 5.42 6.09 -17.15
C ASP A 102 4.34 5.38 -16.32
N GLN A 103 3.09 5.42 -16.79
CA GLN A 103 1.95 4.72 -16.20
C GLN A 103 1.76 3.33 -16.80
N LEU A 104 2.61 2.90 -17.73
CA LEU A 104 2.51 1.62 -18.41
C LEU A 104 3.65 0.67 -17.98
N PRO A 105 3.36 -0.64 -17.86
CA PRO A 105 4.40 -1.64 -17.71
C PRO A 105 5.43 -1.59 -18.84
N LEU A 106 6.70 -1.92 -18.53
CA LEU A 106 7.84 -1.77 -19.43
C LEU A 106 7.72 -2.44 -20.78
N ASP A 107 7.20 -3.66 -20.77
CA ASP A 107 6.98 -4.50 -21.94
C ASP A 107 5.96 -3.91 -22.90
N ILE A 108 5.09 -3.02 -22.42
CA ILE A 108 4.10 -2.32 -23.25
C ILE A 108 4.27 -0.80 -23.28
N ARG A 109 5.27 -0.25 -22.57
CA ARG A 109 5.51 1.20 -22.42
C ARG A 109 5.58 1.95 -23.75
N ALA A 110 6.12 1.29 -24.78
CA ALA A 110 6.24 1.85 -26.12
C ALA A 110 4.90 2.17 -26.80
N ILE A 111 3.76 1.71 -26.26
CA ILE A 111 2.43 2.10 -26.74
C ILE A 111 2.00 3.47 -26.23
N GLY A 112 2.57 3.93 -25.11
CA GLY A 112 2.28 5.25 -24.53
C GLY A 112 2.69 6.38 -25.48
N GLY A 113 1.86 7.40 -25.59
CA GLY A 113 2.12 8.56 -26.45
C GLY A 113 1.99 8.31 -27.96
N ARG A 114 1.61 7.09 -28.39
CA ARG A 114 1.30 6.85 -29.80
C ARG A 114 -0.03 7.48 -30.19
N HIS A 115 -0.05 8.10 -31.38
CA HIS A 115 -1.27 8.58 -31.99
C HIS A 115 -2.07 7.43 -32.62
N GLY A 116 -3.38 7.64 -32.74
CA GLY A 116 -4.34 6.66 -33.22
C GLY A 116 -5.52 7.34 -33.89
N ILE A 117 -6.37 6.53 -34.52
CA ILE A 117 -7.58 6.99 -35.16
C ILE A 117 -8.65 7.18 -34.09
N GLU A 118 -9.10 8.42 -33.91
CA GLU A 118 -10.25 8.71 -33.06
C GLU A 118 -11.52 8.08 -33.62
N PHE A 119 -12.26 7.42 -32.74
CA PHE A 119 -13.46 6.71 -33.10
C PHE A 119 -14.62 7.15 -32.20
N TYR A 120 -15.59 7.83 -32.80
CA TYR A 120 -16.83 8.23 -32.14
C TYR A 120 -18.02 7.56 -32.84
N PRO A 121 -18.99 6.96 -32.11
CA PRO A 121 -20.15 6.30 -32.71
C PRO A 121 -20.94 7.16 -33.70
N ARG A 122 -20.96 8.49 -33.50
CA ARG A 122 -21.61 9.47 -34.38
C ARG A 122 -20.90 9.67 -35.74
N PHE A 123 -19.64 9.28 -35.85
CA PHE A 123 -18.80 9.39 -37.06
C PHE A 123 -18.26 8.02 -37.48
N TYR A 124 -19.09 6.99 -37.28
CA TYR A 124 -18.69 5.59 -37.40
C TYR A 124 -18.15 5.27 -38.79
N TYR A 125 -18.86 5.66 -39.85
CA TYR A 125 -18.48 5.29 -41.23
C TYR A 125 -17.22 6.03 -41.68
N GLU A 126 -17.09 7.31 -41.33
CA GLU A 126 -15.89 8.10 -41.62
C GLU A 126 -14.65 7.54 -40.91
N ALA A 127 -14.81 7.06 -39.67
CA ALA A 127 -13.72 6.43 -38.94
C ALA A 127 -13.35 5.06 -39.52
N VAL A 128 -14.33 4.28 -39.99
CA VAL A 128 -14.08 3.03 -40.74
C VAL A 128 -13.32 3.30 -42.03
N ASP A 129 -13.70 4.31 -42.80
CA ASP A 129 -13.03 4.64 -44.06
C ASP A 129 -11.56 5.10 -43.82
N LYS A 130 -11.32 5.87 -42.76
CA LYS A 130 -9.95 6.20 -42.32
C LYS A 130 -9.13 4.96 -41.94
N LEU A 131 -9.73 3.97 -41.28
CA LEU A 131 -9.04 2.72 -40.95
C LEU A 131 -8.67 1.93 -42.21
N VAL A 132 -9.59 1.82 -43.18
CA VAL A 132 -9.36 1.15 -44.46
C VAL A 132 -8.17 1.79 -45.21
N GLU A 133 -8.03 3.12 -45.15
CA GLU A 133 -6.91 3.84 -45.76
C GLU A 133 -5.60 3.67 -44.97
N PHE A 134 -5.66 3.64 -43.64
CA PHE A 134 -4.48 3.68 -42.78
C PHE A 134 -3.81 2.31 -42.58
N ILE A 135 -4.59 1.23 -42.46
CA ILE A 135 -4.08 -0.12 -42.17
C ILE A 135 -3.03 -0.58 -43.21
N PRO A 136 -3.24 -0.46 -44.53
CA PRO A 136 -2.23 -0.84 -45.52
C PRO A 136 -0.92 -0.02 -45.40
N LYS A 137 -1.02 1.27 -45.08
CA LYS A 137 0.14 2.16 -44.90
C LYS A 137 0.97 1.77 -43.67
N ALA A 138 0.30 1.35 -42.60
CA ALA A 138 0.94 0.87 -41.38
C ALA A 138 1.68 -0.47 -41.62
N ILE A 139 1.11 -1.37 -42.43
CA ILE A 139 1.75 -2.65 -42.80
C ILE A 139 3.01 -2.42 -43.65
N GLN A 140 2.98 -1.46 -44.58
CA GLN A 140 4.13 -1.16 -45.45
C GLN A 140 5.33 -0.56 -44.71
N ASN A 141 5.12 0.06 -43.55
CA ASN A 141 6.15 0.73 -42.76
C ASN A 141 6.15 0.21 -41.31
N PRO A 142 6.57 -1.04 -41.07
CA PRO A 142 6.56 -1.61 -39.73
C PRO A 142 7.55 -0.90 -38.82
N PRO A 143 7.19 -0.66 -37.54
CA PRO A 143 8.15 -0.14 -36.57
C PRO A 143 9.24 -1.18 -36.29
N PRO A 144 10.44 -0.76 -35.86
CA PRO A 144 11.46 -1.71 -35.41
C PRO A 144 10.93 -2.51 -34.20
N PRO A 145 11.35 -3.79 -34.05
CA PRO A 145 11.06 -4.57 -32.87
C PRO A 145 11.39 -3.80 -31.59
N TYR A 146 10.42 -3.69 -30.69
CA TYR A 146 10.64 -3.06 -29.40
C TYR A 146 11.40 -4.05 -28.52
N GLN A 147 12.67 -3.74 -28.26
CA GLN A 147 13.40 -4.33 -27.15
C GLN A 147 13.25 -3.35 -25.98
N PRO A 148 12.56 -3.73 -24.88
CA PRO A 148 12.61 -2.90 -23.69
C PRO A 148 14.08 -2.76 -23.30
N ALA A 149 14.53 -1.54 -23.05
CA ALA A 149 15.87 -1.31 -22.53
C ALA A 149 16.06 -2.22 -21.32
N ILE A 150 17.16 -2.99 -21.28
CA ILE A 150 17.52 -3.73 -20.06
C ILE A 150 17.64 -2.66 -18.99
N LEU A 151 16.69 -2.64 -18.05
CA LEU A 151 16.78 -1.68 -16.97
C LEU A 151 18.10 -1.93 -16.26
N PRO A 152 18.83 -0.87 -15.89
CA PRO A 152 19.81 -0.97 -14.83
C PRO A 152 19.22 -1.81 -13.69
N PRO A 153 19.96 -2.79 -13.14
CA PRO A 153 19.41 -3.73 -12.16
C PRO A 153 18.67 -3.04 -11.01
N ASP A 154 19.13 -1.87 -10.57
CA ASP A 154 18.52 -1.03 -9.55
C ASP A 154 17.15 -0.44 -9.96
N LEU A 155 17.00 -0.08 -11.24
CA LEU A 155 15.75 0.43 -11.81
C LEU A 155 14.77 -0.73 -12.05
N ALA A 156 15.26 -1.91 -12.44
CA ALA A 156 14.48 -3.14 -12.59
C ALA A 156 13.88 -3.58 -11.24
N LEU A 157 14.71 -3.62 -10.20
CA LEU A 157 14.30 -3.89 -8.82
C LEU A 157 13.26 -2.86 -8.35
N GLY A 158 13.43 -1.59 -8.72
CA GLY A 158 12.48 -0.51 -8.38
C GLY A 158 11.11 -0.68 -9.04
N GLU A 159 11.06 -1.05 -10.32
CA GLU A 159 9.80 -1.28 -11.03
C GLU A 159 9.08 -2.55 -10.57
N GLU A 160 9.83 -3.63 -10.32
CA GLU A 160 9.27 -4.86 -9.75
C GLU A 160 8.69 -4.60 -8.36
N ALA A 161 9.43 -3.88 -7.50
CA ALA A 161 8.94 -3.46 -6.19
C ALA A 161 7.68 -2.58 -6.30
N ALA A 162 7.61 -1.68 -7.28
CA ALA A 162 6.41 -0.85 -7.47
C ALA A 162 5.17 -1.67 -7.88
N VAL A 163 5.33 -2.70 -8.71
CA VAL A 163 4.24 -3.61 -9.12
C VAL A 163 3.78 -4.47 -7.94
N LEU A 164 4.72 -5.08 -7.23
CA LEU A 164 4.44 -5.89 -6.05
C LEU A 164 3.76 -5.08 -4.96
N HIS A 165 4.21 -3.83 -4.74
CA HIS A 165 3.63 -2.93 -3.76
C HIS A 165 2.17 -2.56 -4.11
N ARG A 166 1.88 -2.24 -5.37
CA ARG A 166 0.48 -2.01 -5.81
C ARG A 166 -0.40 -3.24 -5.60
N ARG A 167 0.10 -4.41 -5.96
CA ARG A 167 -0.63 -5.67 -5.75
C ARG A 167 -0.84 -5.97 -4.26
N LEU A 168 0.15 -5.71 -3.43
CA LEU A 168 0.08 -5.85 -1.99
C LEU A 168 -1.02 -4.96 -1.39
N ILE A 169 -1.07 -3.69 -1.79
CA ILE A 169 -2.13 -2.76 -1.38
C ILE A 169 -3.50 -3.31 -1.77
N LEU A 170 -3.69 -3.70 -3.04
CA LEU A 170 -4.96 -4.22 -3.52
C LEU A 170 -5.42 -5.46 -2.73
N LEU A 171 -4.53 -6.43 -2.51
CA LEU A 171 -4.84 -7.62 -1.73
C LEU A 171 -5.23 -7.28 -0.29
N CYS A 172 -4.55 -6.30 0.32
CA CYS A 172 -4.89 -5.82 1.65
C CYS A 172 -6.23 -5.09 1.69
N GLU A 173 -6.61 -4.36 0.64
CA GLU A 173 -7.90 -3.66 0.56
C GLU A 173 -9.09 -4.63 0.41
N ILE A 174 -8.88 -5.78 -0.25
CA ILE A 174 -9.90 -6.82 -0.38
C ILE A 174 -9.85 -7.88 0.74
N GLY A 175 -8.93 -7.74 1.70
CA GLY A 175 -8.78 -8.65 2.83
C GLY A 175 -8.09 -9.99 2.51
N ASP A 176 -7.43 -10.15 1.36
CA ASP A 176 -6.65 -11.35 1.01
C ASP A 176 -5.23 -11.30 1.60
N TYR A 177 -5.14 -11.46 2.92
CA TYR A 177 -3.87 -11.41 3.63
C TYR A 177 -2.98 -12.65 3.39
N ARG A 178 -3.57 -13.79 3.01
CA ARG A 178 -2.81 -14.99 2.65
C ARG A 178 -2.05 -14.79 1.35
N GLY A 179 -2.68 -14.14 0.36
CA GLY A 179 -2.00 -13.72 -0.87
C GLY A 179 -0.99 -12.60 -0.66
N ALA A 180 -1.23 -11.71 0.31
CA ALA A 180 -0.35 -10.56 0.60
C ALA A 180 1.00 -10.96 1.21
N LEU A 181 1.03 -11.99 2.07
CA LEU A 181 2.20 -12.32 2.88
C LEU A 181 3.45 -12.70 2.07
N PRO A 182 3.39 -13.55 1.03
CA PRO A 182 4.54 -13.82 0.17
C PRO A 182 5.03 -12.59 -0.60
N LEU A 183 4.13 -11.67 -0.97
CA LEU A 183 4.51 -10.44 -1.67
C LEU A 183 5.27 -9.48 -0.76
N LEU A 184 4.88 -9.39 0.52
CA LEU A 184 5.60 -8.58 1.51
C LEU A 184 7.05 -9.08 1.71
N GLU A 185 7.23 -10.39 1.82
CA GLU A 185 8.57 -10.99 1.95
C GLU A 185 9.43 -10.72 0.70
N HIS A 186 8.81 -10.82 -0.48
CA HIS A 186 9.49 -10.52 -1.74
C HIS A 186 9.89 -9.05 -1.82
N LEU A 187 8.99 -8.12 -1.46
CA LEU A 187 9.26 -6.68 -1.44
C LEU A 187 10.44 -6.32 -0.52
N ALA A 188 10.43 -6.85 0.70
CA ALA A 188 11.52 -6.64 1.64
C ALA A 188 12.86 -7.15 1.09
N THR A 189 12.84 -8.27 0.37
CA THR A 189 14.03 -8.86 -0.26
C THR A 189 14.56 -7.99 -1.41
N LEU A 190 13.68 -7.54 -2.33
CA LEU A 190 14.07 -6.70 -3.47
C LEU A 190 14.67 -5.36 -3.02
N GLN A 191 14.18 -4.80 -1.92
CA GLN A 191 14.72 -3.55 -1.38
C GLN A 191 16.11 -3.75 -0.76
N ALA A 192 16.31 -4.84 -0.01
CA ALA A 192 17.63 -5.18 0.50
C ALA A 192 18.66 -5.33 -0.65
N GLN A 193 18.28 -6.02 -1.73
CA GLN A 193 19.11 -6.18 -2.93
C GLN A 193 19.40 -4.85 -3.66
N ARG A 194 18.42 -3.94 -3.69
CA ARG A 194 18.58 -2.62 -4.30
C ARG A 194 19.57 -1.76 -3.52
N GLU A 195 19.60 -1.87 -2.20
CA GLU A 195 20.50 -1.10 -1.34
C GLU A 195 21.94 -1.63 -1.38
N GLU A 196 22.14 -2.95 -1.58
CA GLU A 196 23.46 -3.54 -1.85
C GLU A 196 24.06 -3.13 -3.20
N THR A 197 23.23 -2.78 -4.18
CA THR A 197 23.66 -2.41 -5.54
C THR A 197 23.94 -0.91 -5.72
N LEU A 198 23.53 -0.06 -4.78
CA LEU A 198 23.96 1.34 -4.76
C LEU A 198 25.41 1.46 -4.24
N PRO A 199 26.27 2.27 -4.87
CA PRO A 199 27.63 2.47 -4.38
C PRO A 199 27.57 2.99 -2.94
N LEU A 200 28.32 2.36 -2.03
CA LEU A 200 28.48 2.75 -0.64
C LEU A 200 28.68 4.28 -0.56
N ARG A 201 27.62 5.02 -0.25
CA ARG A 201 27.77 6.39 0.22
C ARG A 201 28.56 6.29 1.52
N PRO A 202 29.56 7.16 1.76
CA PRO A 202 30.33 7.10 2.98
C PRO A 202 29.35 7.12 4.14
N GLN A 203 29.29 6.01 4.87
CA GLN A 203 28.60 5.95 6.14
C GLN A 203 29.11 7.16 6.91
N ALA A 204 28.23 8.07 7.29
CA ALA A 204 28.53 9.06 8.28
C ALA A 204 28.67 8.34 9.64
N HIS A 205 29.68 7.49 9.76
CA HIS A 205 30.35 7.23 11.00
C HIS A 205 31.05 8.53 11.41
N GLN A 206 30.27 9.51 11.89
CA GLN A 206 30.75 10.31 12.99
C GLN A 206 30.92 9.35 14.16
N ARG A 207 32.11 8.73 14.23
CA ARG A 207 32.74 8.40 15.50
C ARG A 207 32.85 9.72 16.25
N ALA A 208 31.80 10.08 16.98
CA ALA A 208 31.94 10.98 18.10
C ALA A 208 32.69 10.18 19.17
N ASP A 209 34.01 10.33 19.14
CA ASP A 209 34.86 10.05 20.28
C ASP A 209 34.38 10.94 21.43
N ARG A 210 33.50 10.38 22.26
CA ARG A 210 33.18 10.91 23.58
C ARG A 210 33.40 9.77 24.54
N SER A 211 34.55 9.81 25.19
CA SER A 211 34.81 9.14 26.46
C SER A 211 33.66 9.44 27.42
N TYR A 212 32.75 8.48 27.58
CA TYR A 212 31.85 8.46 28.72
C TYR A 212 32.61 7.82 29.87
N GLU A 213 33.11 8.67 30.76
CA GLU A 213 33.52 8.25 32.09
C GLU A 213 32.34 7.58 32.78
N ASN A 214 32.65 6.51 33.52
CA ASN A 214 31.72 5.79 34.37
C ASN A 214 31.03 6.76 35.34
N GLU A 215 29.75 7.03 35.13
CA GLU A 215 28.88 7.57 36.18
C GLU A 215 28.02 6.45 36.76
N ASP A 216 28.51 5.98 37.91
CA ASP A 216 27.77 5.56 39.09
C ASP A 216 26.31 5.10 38.90
N THR A 217 26.12 3.78 39.00
CA THR A 217 24.83 3.12 39.24
C THR A 217 24.31 3.46 40.65
N SER A 218 23.96 4.72 40.87
CA SER A 218 23.14 5.14 41.99
C SER A 218 21.69 5.21 41.52
N ILE A 219 20.80 4.53 42.26
CA ILE A 219 19.37 4.44 41.97
C ILE A 219 18.79 5.86 41.99
N ILE A 220 18.54 6.43 40.81
CA ILE A 220 17.82 7.70 40.70
C ILE A 220 16.35 7.41 41.03
N VAL A 221 15.92 7.83 42.21
CA VAL A 221 14.51 7.91 42.58
C VAL A 221 13.88 9.04 41.75
N LEU A 222 13.36 8.70 40.58
CA LEU A 222 12.71 9.65 39.66
C LEU A 222 11.29 10.00 40.16
N PRO A 223 10.91 11.28 40.29
CA PRO A 223 9.55 11.70 40.62
C PRO A 223 8.59 11.48 39.43
N ASN A 224 7.36 11.06 39.73
CA ASN A 224 6.23 10.82 38.83
C ASN A 224 6.45 9.81 37.69
N LEU A 225 5.77 8.66 37.80
CA LEU A 225 5.76 7.58 36.80
C LEU A 225 5.59 8.12 35.36
N HIS A 226 4.65 9.04 35.14
CA HIS A 226 4.31 9.59 33.82
C HIS A 226 5.42 10.37 33.08
N GLN A 227 6.53 10.73 33.72
CA GLN A 227 7.68 11.35 33.03
C GLN A 227 8.67 10.30 32.50
N ARG A 228 8.61 9.05 32.98
CA ARG A 228 9.58 8.01 32.64
C ARG A 228 9.45 7.59 31.18
N VAL A 229 8.24 7.41 30.65
CA VAL A 229 8.06 7.08 29.23
C VAL A 229 8.66 8.15 28.33
N ALA A 230 8.42 9.43 28.62
CA ALA A 230 8.99 10.53 27.84
C ALA A 230 10.52 10.56 27.89
N GLN A 231 11.13 10.21 29.03
CA GLN A 231 12.58 10.09 29.18
C GLN A 231 13.14 8.88 28.41
N ILE A 232 12.45 7.74 28.47
CA ILE A 232 12.85 6.50 27.77
C ILE A 232 12.77 6.71 26.26
N LEU A 233 11.70 7.31 25.75
CA LEU A 233 11.44 7.47 24.32
C LEU A 233 12.15 8.69 23.72
N GLY A 234 12.34 9.76 24.49
CA GLY A 234 12.83 11.04 23.97
C GLY A 234 11.78 11.78 23.14
N GLN A 235 12.18 12.96 22.62
CA GLN A 235 11.30 13.81 21.81
C GLN A 235 11.27 13.37 20.32
N PRO A 236 10.16 13.61 19.59
CA PRO A 236 8.90 14.19 20.08
C PRO A 236 8.04 13.15 20.83
N PHE A 237 7.64 13.47 22.06
CA PHE A 237 6.71 12.64 22.84
C PHE A 237 5.94 13.48 23.87
N ALA A 238 4.64 13.27 23.93
CA ALA A 238 3.75 13.79 24.95
C ALA A 238 2.55 12.86 25.15
N TRP A 239 1.98 12.87 26.35
CA TRP A 239 0.69 12.24 26.64
C TRP A 239 -0.45 13.23 26.42
N CYS A 240 -1.53 12.78 25.80
CA CYS A 240 -2.82 13.47 25.75
C CYS A 240 -3.80 12.75 26.69
N ASP A 241 -4.46 13.50 27.58
CA ASP A 241 -5.51 12.97 28.45
C ASP A 241 -6.83 12.86 27.67
N VAL A 242 -7.38 11.65 27.61
CA VAL A 242 -8.66 11.36 26.95
C VAL A 242 -9.70 11.09 28.02
N SER A 243 -10.73 11.94 28.09
CA SER A 243 -11.79 11.80 29.08
C SER A 243 -12.72 10.63 28.76
N ALA A 244 -13.21 9.99 29.83
CA ALA A 244 -14.17 8.91 29.75
C ALA A 244 -15.42 9.32 28.94
N GLY A 245 -16.09 8.34 28.34
CA GLY A 245 -17.28 8.56 27.53
C GLY A 245 -17.74 7.29 26.84
N SER A 246 -18.28 7.44 25.64
CA SER A 246 -18.66 6.30 24.81
C SER A 246 -18.40 6.59 23.35
N VAL A 247 -18.28 5.52 22.57
CA VAL A 247 -18.14 5.56 21.11
C VAL A 247 -19.15 4.62 20.50
N ARG A 248 -19.68 4.98 19.33
CA ARG A 248 -20.54 4.11 18.53
C ARG A 248 -19.68 3.46 17.45
N LEU A 249 -19.39 2.18 17.61
CA LEU A 249 -18.65 1.38 16.64
C LEU A 249 -19.59 0.94 15.51
N GLU A 250 -19.12 1.04 14.27
CA GLU A 250 -19.85 0.56 13.08
C GLU A 250 -19.83 -0.99 13.02
N ARG A 251 -20.90 -1.58 12.49
CA ARG A 251 -20.98 -3.03 12.25
C ARG A 251 -19.81 -3.53 11.39
N GLY A 252 -19.34 -4.74 11.65
CA GLY A 252 -18.21 -5.38 10.96
C GLY A 252 -17.43 -6.29 11.90
N GLY A 253 -16.89 -7.40 11.37
CA GLY A 253 -16.18 -8.39 12.18
C GLY A 253 -17.04 -8.93 13.32
N TYR A 254 -16.56 -8.83 14.56
CA TYR A 254 -17.28 -9.27 15.76
C TYR A 254 -18.58 -8.51 16.07
N LEU A 255 -18.84 -7.38 15.40
CA LEU A 255 -20.03 -6.55 15.61
C LEU A 255 -21.08 -6.80 14.53
N ALA A 256 -22.12 -7.58 14.87
CA ALA A 256 -23.26 -7.81 13.97
C ALA A 256 -24.07 -6.53 13.67
N HIS A 257 -24.07 -5.58 14.61
CA HIS A 257 -24.78 -4.31 14.51
C HIS A 257 -23.92 -3.17 15.06
N ASN A 258 -24.27 -1.93 14.71
CA ASN A 258 -23.62 -0.76 15.29
C ASN A 258 -23.79 -0.79 16.82
N THR A 259 -22.68 -0.73 17.55
CA THR A 259 -22.66 -0.99 18.99
C THR A 259 -22.01 0.18 19.73
N THR A 260 -22.67 0.67 20.77
CA THR A 260 -22.09 1.68 21.66
C THR A 260 -21.22 1.00 22.72
N ARG A 261 -19.98 1.44 22.86
CA ARG A 261 -19.02 0.97 23.88
C ARG A 261 -18.65 2.11 24.81
N ALA A 262 -18.70 1.85 26.12
CA ALA A 262 -18.16 2.77 27.11
C ALA A 262 -16.63 2.72 27.08
N VAL A 263 -16.00 3.88 27.27
CA VAL A 263 -14.54 4.05 27.27
C VAL A 263 -14.18 4.80 28.55
N GLN A 264 -13.33 4.19 29.39
CA GLN A 264 -12.82 4.84 30.59
C GLN A 264 -11.82 5.95 30.22
N SER A 265 -11.43 6.80 31.17
CA SER A 265 -10.36 7.76 30.93
C SER A 265 -9.00 7.06 30.80
N PHE A 266 -8.17 7.55 29.89
CA PHE A 266 -6.83 6.99 29.64
C PHE A 266 -5.93 8.08 29.05
N LYS A 267 -4.64 7.80 28.96
CA LYS A 267 -3.68 8.64 28.23
C LYS A 267 -3.32 7.98 26.92
N ILE A 268 -3.16 8.77 25.86
CA ILE A 268 -2.71 8.31 24.55
C ILE A 268 -1.51 9.13 24.10
N ALA A 269 -0.53 8.50 23.47
CA ALA A 269 0.61 9.22 22.92
C ALA A 269 0.09 10.24 21.91
N LYS A 270 0.61 11.47 21.95
CA LYS A 270 0.22 12.56 21.04
C LYS A 270 0.51 12.21 19.58
N TYR A 271 1.60 11.48 19.34
CA TYR A 271 2.07 11.09 18.01
C TYR A 271 2.16 9.57 17.88
N PRO A 272 2.16 9.01 16.65
CA PRO A 272 2.62 7.65 16.40
C PRO A 272 4.05 7.43 16.90
N ILE A 273 4.39 6.19 17.26
CA ILE A 273 5.77 5.86 17.65
C ILE A 273 6.68 6.10 16.45
N THR A 274 7.79 6.81 16.68
CA THR A 274 8.76 7.14 15.62
C THR A 274 9.81 6.05 15.44
N ASN A 275 10.52 6.08 14.31
CA ASN A 275 11.67 5.20 14.09
C ASN A 275 12.74 5.37 15.17
N ALA A 276 13.08 6.59 15.58
CA ALA A 276 14.07 6.82 16.63
C ALA A 276 13.65 6.23 17.99
N GLN A 277 12.35 6.26 18.29
CA GLN A 277 11.80 5.65 19.50
C GLN A 277 11.82 4.13 19.43
N PHE A 278 11.44 3.56 18.29
CA PHE A 278 11.46 2.11 18.07
C PHE A 278 12.90 1.55 18.03
N GLU A 279 13.86 2.31 17.51
CA GLU A 279 15.29 1.94 17.51
C GLU A 279 15.80 1.68 18.93
N ARG A 280 15.29 2.39 19.95
CA ARG A 280 15.67 2.14 21.35
C ARG A 280 15.29 0.73 21.81
N PHE A 281 14.14 0.22 21.38
CA PHE A 281 13.72 -1.16 21.64
C PHE A 281 14.65 -2.16 20.93
N ILE A 282 15.02 -1.90 19.68
CA ILE A 282 15.98 -2.72 18.93
C ILE A 282 17.33 -2.76 19.66
N ARG A 283 17.89 -1.60 20.02
CA ARG A 283 19.16 -1.45 20.74
C ARG A 283 19.14 -2.07 22.13
N ALA A 284 17.98 -2.10 22.78
CA ALA A 284 17.76 -2.80 24.05
C ALA A 284 17.59 -4.33 23.87
N ASN A 285 17.99 -4.88 22.72
CA ASN A 285 17.92 -6.30 22.37
C ASN A 285 16.48 -6.85 22.33
N GLY A 286 15.48 -6.00 22.08
CA GLY A 286 14.06 -6.35 22.18
C GLY A 286 13.62 -7.54 21.32
N TYR A 287 14.24 -7.73 20.15
CA TYR A 287 13.96 -8.86 19.25
C TYR A 287 14.49 -10.20 19.75
N ASN A 288 15.42 -10.23 20.71
CA ASN A 288 16.03 -11.46 21.21
C ASN A 288 15.60 -11.81 22.65
N GLU A 289 14.62 -11.09 23.19
CA GLU A 289 14.14 -11.23 24.57
C GLU A 289 12.70 -11.78 24.58
N PRO A 290 12.50 -13.11 24.72
CA PRO A 290 11.19 -13.76 24.61
C PRO A 290 10.12 -13.17 25.52
N ARG A 291 10.50 -12.67 26.69
CA ARG A 291 9.61 -12.08 27.70
C ARG A 291 8.81 -10.87 27.23
N TRP A 292 9.23 -10.21 26.15
CA TRP A 292 8.48 -9.09 25.57
C TRP A 292 7.38 -9.56 24.63
N TRP A 293 7.50 -10.75 24.07
CA TRP A 293 6.65 -11.22 22.99
C TRP A 293 5.49 -12.06 23.54
N THR A 294 4.38 -12.09 22.80
CA THR A 294 3.37 -13.14 23.02
C THR A 294 3.92 -14.48 22.58
N SER A 295 3.35 -15.58 23.07
CA SER A 295 3.79 -16.93 22.71
C SER A 295 3.85 -17.13 21.19
N GLU A 296 2.78 -16.71 20.51
CA GLU A 296 2.67 -16.80 19.06
C GLU A 296 3.58 -15.81 18.33
N GLY A 297 3.69 -14.58 18.82
CA GLY A 297 4.59 -13.58 18.25
C GLY A 297 6.04 -14.01 18.28
N TRP A 298 6.47 -14.64 19.38
CA TRP A 298 7.82 -15.20 19.50
C TRP A 298 8.06 -16.33 18.49
N ARG A 299 7.08 -17.23 18.35
CA ARG A 299 7.11 -18.33 17.37
C ARG A 299 7.28 -17.80 15.94
N VAL A 300 6.45 -16.84 15.55
CA VAL A 300 6.51 -16.22 14.22
C VAL A 300 7.84 -15.46 14.02
N ARG A 301 8.27 -14.68 15.02
CA ARG A 301 9.53 -13.95 14.98
C ARG A 301 10.72 -14.86 14.68
N ILE A 302 10.77 -16.05 15.31
CA ILE A 302 11.81 -17.05 15.04
C ILE A 302 11.65 -17.62 13.63
N GLN A 303 10.44 -18.06 13.27
CA GLN A 303 10.16 -18.70 11.98
C GLN A 303 10.53 -17.79 10.79
N ARG A 304 10.26 -16.48 10.91
CA ARG A 304 10.53 -15.46 9.89
C ARG A 304 11.89 -14.77 10.07
N ALA A 305 12.65 -15.17 11.09
CA ALA A 305 13.94 -14.59 11.45
C ALA A 305 13.95 -13.05 11.58
N TRP A 306 12.87 -12.45 12.11
CA TRP A 306 12.80 -10.99 12.25
C TRP A 306 13.84 -10.47 13.24
N ARG A 307 14.56 -9.42 12.84
CA ARG A 307 15.57 -8.74 13.69
C ARG A 307 15.30 -7.24 13.86
N GLN A 308 14.44 -6.71 13.01
CA GLN A 308 14.06 -5.31 12.89
C GLN A 308 12.78 -5.24 12.04
N PRO A 309 12.12 -4.07 11.96
CA PRO A 309 10.98 -3.88 11.09
C PRO A 309 11.29 -4.23 9.63
N ARG A 310 10.26 -4.61 8.87
CA ARG A 310 10.37 -4.63 7.40
C ARG A 310 10.72 -3.21 6.95
N PHE A 311 11.46 -3.08 5.85
CA PHE A 311 11.86 -1.78 5.29
C PHE A 311 12.88 -0.97 6.12
N TRP A 312 13.41 -1.51 7.22
CA TRP A 312 14.26 -0.76 8.16
C TRP A 312 15.58 -0.24 7.57
N GLU A 313 16.19 -0.97 6.63
CA GLU A 313 17.41 -0.51 5.96
C GLU A 313 17.15 0.64 4.98
N SER A 314 15.88 0.86 4.62
CA SER A 314 15.52 1.88 3.66
C SER A 314 15.43 3.25 4.30
N GLU A 315 16.31 4.16 3.87
CA GLU A 315 16.32 5.57 4.28
C GLU A 315 14.98 6.27 4.02
N ARG A 316 14.19 5.77 3.07
CA ARG A 316 12.82 6.27 2.81
C ARG A 316 11.88 6.01 3.98
N TRP A 317 12.02 4.87 4.65
CA TRP A 317 11.07 4.36 5.64
C TRP A 317 11.61 4.46 7.08
N ASN A 318 12.92 4.63 7.25
CA ASN A 318 13.59 4.67 8.56
C ASN A 318 14.12 6.06 8.95
N ARG A 319 13.42 7.14 8.58
CA ARG A 319 13.79 8.49 9.05
C ARG A 319 13.45 8.65 10.54
N PRO A 320 14.35 9.21 11.37
CA PRO A 320 14.20 9.22 12.84
C PRO A 320 12.88 9.79 13.38
N ASP A 321 12.37 10.85 12.76
CA ASP A 321 11.18 11.62 13.18
C ASP A 321 9.89 11.23 12.45
N HIS A 322 9.95 10.24 11.55
CA HIS A 322 8.80 9.63 10.91
C HIS A 322 8.23 8.49 11.76
N PRO A 323 6.93 8.15 11.61
CA PRO A 323 6.36 6.94 12.21
C PRO A 323 7.17 5.70 11.85
N VAL A 324 7.34 4.80 12.82
CA VAL A 324 7.83 3.46 12.51
C VAL A 324 6.81 2.71 11.68
N VAL A 325 7.28 2.08 10.60
CA VAL A 325 6.48 1.27 9.68
C VAL A 325 7.11 -0.09 9.47
N GLY A 326 6.42 -0.98 8.75
CA GLY A 326 6.95 -2.32 8.50
C GLY A 326 6.92 -3.24 9.72
N ILE A 327 6.14 -2.90 10.73
CA ILE A 327 6.01 -3.65 11.98
C ILE A 327 4.73 -4.46 12.02
N SER A 328 4.82 -5.65 12.62
CA SER A 328 3.70 -6.55 12.89
C SER A 328 3.00 -6.09 14.16
N TRP A 329 1.79 -6.61 14.37
CA TRP A 329 1.10 -6.45 15.65
C TRP A 329 1.91 -7.02 16.81
N TYR A 330 2.60 -8.15 16.60
CA TYR A 330 3.45 -8.77 17.62
C TYR A 330 4.64 -7.91 18.02
N GLU A 331 5.28 -7.23 17.06
CA GLU A 331 6.37 -6.28 17.34
C GLU A 331 5.87 -5.07 18.14
N ALA A 332 4.69 -4.55 17.78
CA ALA A 332 4.09 -3.43 18.49
C ALA A 332 3.74 -3.79 19.95
N VAL A 333 3.20 -5.00 20.19
CA VAL A 333 2.96 -5.53 21.53
C VAL A 333 4.27 -5.72 22.29
N ALA A 334 5.30 -6.27 21.64
CA ALA A 334 6.60 -6.47 22.29
C ALA A 334 7.24 -5.15 22.73
N PHE A 335 7.12 -4.12 21.90
CA PHE A 335 7.51 -2.76 22.27
C PHE A 335 6.74 -2.25 23.49
N CYS A 336 5.41 -2.43 23.54
CA CYS A 336 4.59 -2.00 24.67
C CYS A 336 4.97 -2.73 25.98
N ASN A 337 5.23 -4.04 25.91
CA ASN A 337 5.65 -4.84 27.06
C ASN A 337 7.02 -4.42 27.60
N TRP A 338 7.99 -4.19 26.69
CA TRP A 338 9.30 -3.66 27.03
C TRP A 338 9.20 -2.28 27.71
N LEU A 339 8.42 -1.37 27.13
CA LEU A 339 8.25 -0.02 27.65
C LEU A 339 7.51 -0.02 28.99
N SER A 340 6.51 -0.89 29.16
CA SER A 340 5.83 -1.09 30.45
C SER A 340 6.80 -1.53 31.53
N ALA A 341 7.65 -2.52 31.24
CA ALA A 341 8.62 -3.03 32.19
C ALA A 341 9.67 -1.97 32.62
N LEU A 342 10.10 -1.11 31.70
CA LEU A 342 11.07 -0.04 32.01
C LEU A 342 10.46 1.17 32.71
N SER A 343 9.25 1.58 32.30
CA SER A 343 8.60 2.76 32.86
C SER A 343 7.91 2.48 34.20
N GLY A 344 7.40 1.26 34.38
CA GLY A 344 6.46 0.91 35.46
C GLY A 344 5.02 1.36 35.18
N GLU A 345 4.72 1.85 33.97
CA GLU A 345 3.38 2.23 33.53
C GLU A 345 2.72 1.09 32.73
N ALA A 346 1.39 1.02 32.76
CA ALA A 346 0.63 0.02 32.00
C ALA A 346 0.47 0.46 30.54
N ILE A 347 1.50 0.21 29.73
CA ILE A 347 1.56 0.60 28.32
C ILE A 347 1.01 -0.51 27.43
N SER A 348 0.11 -0.16 26.53
CA SER A 348 -0.44 -1.08 25.54
C SER A 348 -0.70 -0.39 24.20
N LEU A 349 -1.06 -1.18 23.19
CA LEU A 349 -1.79 -0.66 22.04
C LEU A 349 -3.17 -0.14 22.50
N PRO A 350 -3.74 0.87 21.84
CA PRO A 350 -5.12 1.28 22.10
C PRO A 350 -6.08 0.15 21.73
N THR A 351 -7.15 -0.03 22.49
CA THR A 351 -8.32 -0.73 21.96
C THR A 351 -8.95 0.10 20.85
N GLU A 352 -9.74 -0.50 19.97
CA GLU A 352 -10.37 0.27 18.90
C GLU A 352 -11.33 1.35 19.43
N SER A 353 -11.92 1.10 20.60
CA SER A 353 -12.83 2.05 21.24
C SER A 353 -12.06 3.23 21.82
N GLN A 354 -10.90 2.98 22.42
CA GLN A 354 -9.96 4.01 22.87
C GLN A 354 -9.48 4.85 21.68
N TRP A 355 -9.02 4.21 20.61
CA TRP A 355 -8.54 4.89 19.42
C TRP A 355 -9.62 5.81 18.84
N GLN A 356 -10.84 5.28 18.64
CA GLN A 356 -11.95 6.07 18.09
C GLN A 356 -12.34 7.23 19.02
N ARG A 357 -12.33 7.02 20.34
CA ARG A 357 -12.60 8.09 21.31
C ARG A 357 -11.58 9.22 21.20
N ALA A 358 -10.30 8.87 21.10
CA ALA A 358 -9.22 9.82 20.94
C ALA A 358 -9.34 10.63 19.63
N ALA A 359 -9.81 10.01 18.55
CA ALA A 359 -10.01 10.67 17.25
C ALA A 359 -11.25 11.58 17.23
N GLN A 360 -12.39 11.11 17.72
CA GLN A 360 -13.69 11.78 17.54
C GLN A 360 -14.02 12.85 18.58
N GLY A 361 -13.35 12.82 19.74
CA GLY A 361 -13.70 13.69 20.85
C GLY A 361 -15.07 13.42 21.46
N THR A 362 -15.68 14.46 22.03
CA THR A 362 -16.99 14.42 22.71
C THR A 362 -18.19 14.58 21.78
N HIS A 363 -17.97 15.04 20.54
CA HIS A 363 -19.04 15.39 19.60
C HIS A 363 -19.23 14.37 18.47
N SER A 364 -18.59 13.20 18.57
CA SER A 364 -18.68 12.13 17.55
C SER A 364 -18.31 12.62 16.14
N LEU A 365 -17.26 13.45 16.03
CA LEU A 365 -16.83 14.03 14.76
C LEU A 365 -16.50 12.94 13.73
N ILE A 366 -16.77 13.21 12.45
CA ILE A 366 -16.43 12.28 11.36
C ILE A 366 -14.92 12.19 11.18
N TYR A 367 -14.23 13.34 11.21
CA TYR A 367 -12.78 13.48 11.20
C TYR A 367 -12.34 14.23 12.47
N PRO A 368 -11.07 14.12 12.91
CA PRO A 368 -10.58 14.78 14.12
C PRO A 368 -10.85 16.28 14.19
N TRP A 369 -10.87 16.94 13.02
CA TRP A 369 -11.09 18.38 12.87
C TRP A 369 -12.52 18.79 12.46
N GLY A 370 -13.45 17.84 12.28
CA GLY A 370 -14.84 18.18 11.91
C GLY A 370 -15.50 17.16 10.99
N ASP A 371 -16.56 17.59 10.32
CA ASP A 371 -17.43 16.69 9.55
C ASP A 371 -17.05 16.55 8.06
N PHE A 372 -16.16 17.41 7.58
CA PHE A 372 -15.72 17.44 6.19
C PHE A 372 -14.25 17.05 6.08
N PHE A 373 -13.96 16.19 5.10
CA PHE A 373 -12.59 15.78 4.81
C PHE A 373 -11.80 16.96 4.27
N ASP A 374 -10.60 17.17 4.81
CA ASP A 374 -9.67 18.21 4.39
C ASP A 374 -8.27 17.58 4.20
N PRO A 375 -7.81 17.38 2.96
CA PRO A 375 -6.54 16.73 2.68
C PRO A 375 -5.33 17.56 3.10
N THR A 376 -5.51 18.82 3.52
CA THR A 376 -4.43 19.68 4.02
C THR A 376 -4.11 19.46 5.50
N ARG A 377 -4.95 18.68 6.20
CA ARG A 377 -4.85 18.43 7.65
C ARG A 377 -4.27 17.05 8.00
N CYS A 378 -3.94 16.24 7.01
CA CYS A 378 -3.28 14.96 7.22
C CYS A 378 -2.37 14.58 6.04
N ASN A 379 -1.48 13.60 6.28
CA ASN A 379 -0.74 12.99 5.20
C ASN A 379 -1.60 11.95 4.48
N CYS A 380 -2.03 12.25 3.26
CA CYS A 380 -2.83 11.37 2.40
C CYS A 380 -2.40 11.54 0.94
N ARG A 381 -2.71 10.54 0.10
CA ARG A 381 -2.44 10.57 -1.36
C ARG A 381 -1.00 10.97 -1.69
N SER A 382 -0.04 10.49 -0.91
CA SER A 382 1.37 10.83 -1.05
C SER A 382 2.21 9.58 -1.31
N ASP A 383 3.52 9.74 -1.39
CA ASP A 383 4.46 8.64 -1.64
C ASP A 383 5.18 8.17 -0.37
N GLY A 384 4.69 8.49 0.83
CA GLY A 384 5.28 7.96 2.05
C GLY A 384 4.89 8.72 3.30
N THR A 385 5.48 8.31 4.42
CA THR A 385 5.25 8.97 5.71
C THR A 385 5.84 10.37 5.74
N THR A 386 5.36 11.17 6.68
CA THR A 386 5.90 12.50 7.02
C THR A 386 6.31 12.55 8.48
N PRO A 387 7.14 13.53 8.91
CA PRO A 387 7.44 13.73 10.33
C PRO A 387 6.17 13.79 11.15
N VAL A 388 6.16 13.15 12.31
CA VAL A 388 4.94 13.02 13.15
C VAL A 388 4.38 14.34 13.67
N THR A 389 5.19 15.40 13.65
CA THR A 389 4.80 16.75 14.07
C THR A 389 4.25 17.60 12.93
N ARG A 390 4.25 17.11 11.68
CA ARG A 390 3.96 17.92 10.49
C ARG A 390 2.57 18.56 10.49
N PHE A 391 1.57 17.88 11.06
CA PHE A 391 0.17 18.34 11.08
C PHE A 391 -0.29 18.82 12.45
N GLU A 392 0.64 19.01 13.39
CA GLU A 392 0.33 19.55 14.70
C GLU A 392 -0.27 20.97 14.59
N GLY A 393 -1.38 21.19 15.30
CA GLY A 393 -2.16 22.43 15.24
C GLY A 393 -3.08 22.55 14.01
N LEU A 394 -3.05 21.57 13.09
CA LEU A 394 -3.88 21.56 11.88
C LEU A 394 -4.87 20.39 11.88
N GLY A 395 -4.36 19.18 12.15
CA GLY A 395 -5.09 17.91 12.10
C GLY A 395 -5.44 17.33 13.47
N ASP A 396 -5.17 18.07 14.54
CA ASP A 396 -5.33 17.62 15.92
C ASP A 396 -6.76 17.17 16.20
N SER A 397 -6.90 16.08 16.94
CA SER A 397 -8.19 15.69 17.51
C SER A 397 -8.62 16.65 18.61
N PRO A 398 -9.89 16.58 19.08
CA PRO A 398 -10.36 17.41 20.18
C PRO A 398 -9.60 17.20 21.51
N PHE A 399 -8.85 16.10 21.62
CA PHE A 399 -7.95 15.81 22.76
C PHE A 399 -6.48 16.18 22.48
N GLY A 400 -6.20 16.86 21.37
CA GLY A 400 -4.86 17.29 20.97
C GLY A 400 -3.98 16.17 20.38
N VAL A 401 -4.57 15.05 19.95
CA VAL A 401 -3.83 13.92 19.38
C VAL A 401 -3.61 14.16 17.89
N VAL A 402 -2.37 14.04 17.43
CA VAL A 402 -1.94 14.35 16.06
C VAL A 402 -1.87 13.06 15.23
N ASP A 403 -2.06 13.17 13.91
CA ASP A 403 -2.03 12.07 12.96
C ASP A 403 -3.06 10.96 13.28
N MET A 404 -4.22 11.33 13.86
CA MET A 404 -5.34 10.39 13.98
C MET A 404 -5.97 10.07 12.61
N CYS A 405 -5.64 10.83 11.56
CA CYS A 405 -5.97 10.52 10.18
C CYS A 405 -4.69 10.53 9.34
N GLY A 406 -4.52 9.52 8.50
CA GLY A 406 -3.43 9.43 7.55
C GLY A 406 -2.08 9.22 8.20
N ASN A 407 -1.02 9.51 7.45
CA ASN A 407 0.34 9.08 7.75
C ASN A 407 0.44 7.55 7.77
N VAL A 408 -0.01 6.85 8.82
CA VAL A 408 0.00 5.39 8.89
C VAL A 408 -1.32 4.85 9.46
N TRP A 409 -1.74 3.69 8.98
CA TRP A 409 -2.73 2.91 9.71
C TRP A 409 -2.17 2.50 11.07
N GLU A 410 -2.96 2.64 12.11
CA GLU A 410 -2.54 2.35 13.47
C GLU A 410 -3.16 1.05 13.99
N LEU A 411 -2.30 0.15 14.43
CA LEU A 411 -2.68 -1.13 15.03
C LEU A 411 -3.39 -0.94 16.37
N CYS A 412 -4.51 -1.65 16.55
CA CYS A 412 -5.23 -1.72 17.82
C CYS A 412 -5.02 -3.08 18.50
N LEU A 413 -5.25 -3.10 19.81
CA LEU A 413 -5.25 -4.31 20.63
C LEU A 413 -6.40 -5.26 20.26
N THR A 414 -7.55 -4.69 19.92
CA THR A 414 -8.80 -5.42 19.64
C THR A 414 -8.68 -6.32 18.41
N ASP A 415 -9.03 -7.60 18.57
CA ASP A 415 -9.22 -8.56 17.50
C ASP A 415 -10.46 -8.21 16.67
N TYR A 416 -10.33 -8.21 15.35
CA TYR A 416 -11.41 -7.79 14.46
C TYR A 416 -12.56 -8.80 14.40
N GLN A 417 -12.30 -10.10 14.57
CA GLN A 417 -13.29 -11.16 14.40
C GLN A 417 -14.00 -11.53 15.69
N THR A 418 -13.31 -11.43 16.82
CA THR A 418 -13.79 -11.86 18.13
C THR A 418 -14.06 -10.68 19.08
N GLY A 419 -13.44 -9.52 18.84
CA GLY A 419 -13.48 -8.39 19.77
C GLY A 419 -12.63 -8.60 21.02
N ASP A 420 -11.81 -9.65 21.05
CA ASP A 420 -10.90 -9.95 22.15
C ASP A 420 -9.79 -8.90 22.23
N GLU A 421 -9.48 -8.46 23.44
CA GLU A 421 -8.45 -7.46 23.74
C GLU A 421 -7.27 -8.08 24.53
N THR A 422 -7.22 -9.41 24.63
CA THR A 422 -6.13 -10.15 25.27
C THR A 422 -4.94 -10.40 24.33
N LEU A 423 -3.74 -10.48 24.90
CA LEU A 423 -2.50 -10.65 24.16
C LEU A 423 -2.33 -12.04 23.55
N GLU A 424 -2.88 -13.08 24.19
CA GLU A 424 -2.73 -14.49 23.77
C GLU A 424 -3.80 -14.96 22.77
N CYS A 425 -4.67 -14.04 22.32
CA CYS A 425 -5.65 -14.35 21.29
C CYS A 425 -4.92 -14.77 20.00
N LEU A 426 -5.11 -16.02 19.56
CA LEU A 426 -4.65 -16.56 18.27
C LEU A 426 -5.48 -15.92 17.14
N SER A 427 -5.20 -14.64 16.93
CA SER A 427 -5.90 -13.77 16.01
C SER A 427 -5.51 -14.06 14.57
N THR A 428 -6.49 -14.09 13.67
CA THR A 428 -6.24 -14.04 12.23
C THR A 428 -6.40 -12.62 11.67
N GLY A 429 -6.72 -11.64 12.53
CA GLY A 429 -7.00 -10.28 12.12
C GLY A 429 -7.16 -9.29 13.26
N ARG A 430 -6.34 -8.25 13.26
CA ARG A 430 -6.35 -7.15 14.22
C ARG A 430 -7.02 -5.93 13.62
N VAL A 431 -7.72 -5.17 14.46
CA VAL A 431 -8.29 -3.89 14.03
C VAL A 431 -7.14 -2.93 13.71
N ARG A 432 -7.23 -2.23 12.59
CA ARG A 432 -6.44 -1.04 12.26
C ARG A 432 -7.36 0.16 12.03
N ARG A 433 -6.85 1.36 12.34
CA ARG A 433 -7.60 2.62 12.28
C ARG A 433 -6.80 3.76 11.62
N GLY A 434 -7.50 4.80 11.16
CA GLY A 434 -6.91 6.10 10.77
C GLY A 434 -6.60 6.33 9.30
N GLY A 435 -6.48 5.29 8.48
CA GLY A 435 -5.99 5.46 7.11
C GLY A 435 -4.48 5.73 7.07
N SER A 436 -3.88 5.63 5.89
CA SER A 436 -2.45 5.93 5.70
C SER A 436 -2.21 6.96 4.60
N TRP A 437 -0.93 7.33 4.46
CA TRP A 437 -0.41 8.15 3.38
C TRP A 437 -0.83 7.67 1.98
N ALA A 438 -1.04 6.36 1.80
CA ALA A 438 -1.36 5.75 0.50
C ALA A 438 -2.85 5.83 0.13
N ASN A 439 -3.75 6.06 1.10
CA ASN A 439 -5.18 5.99 0.85
C ASN A 439 -5.70 7.23 0.10
N GLN A 440 -6.58 6.98 -0.88
CA GLN A 440 -7.18 8.05 -1.70
C GLN A 440 -8.62 8.40 -1.32
N ASN A 441 -9.40 7.41 -0.88
CA ASN A 441 -10.81 7.61 -0.51
C ASN A 441 -10.92 8.30 0.87
N PRO A 442 -11.60 9.46 0.99
CA PRO A 442 -11.91 10.11 2.27
C PRO A 442 -12.51 9.17 3.33
N ASP A 443 -13.29 8.17 2.91
CA ASP A 443 -13.92 7.21 3.84
C ASP A 443 -12.90 6.43 4.68
N ASN A 444 -11.67 6.26 4.19
CA ASN A 444 -10.61 5.58 4.92
C ASN A 444 -10.11 6.38 6.13
N PHE A 445 -10.33 7.69 6.14
CA PHE A 445 -9.86 8.61 7.18
C PHE A 445 -10.94 8.92 8.21
N ARG A 446 -12.17 8.41 8.06
CA ARG A 446 -13.22 8.62 9.08
C ARG A 446 -12.76 8.01 10.39
N ALA A 447 -12.96 8.70 11.50
CA ALA A 447 -12.58 8.19 12.81
C ALA A 447 -13.35 6.90 13.21
N SER A 448 -14.54 6.68 12.64
CA SER A 448 -15.30 5.43 12.79
C SER A 448 -14.87 4.32 11.83
N LYS A 449 -14.07 4.62 10.81
CA LYS A 449 -13.57 3.61 9.87
C LYS A 449 -12.73 2.62 10.63
N ARG A 450 -13.06 1.35 10.43
CA ARG A 450 -12.34 0.20 10.95
C ARG A 450 -12.07 -0.76 9.81
N ASP A 451 -10.91 -1.38 9.90
CA ASP A 451 -10.45 -2.36 8.95
C ASP A 451 -9.63 -3.43 9.68
N GLU A 452 -9.39 -4.54 9.01
CA GLU A 452 -8.66 -5.69 9.54
C GLU A 452 -7.23 -5.69 8.98
N ILE A 453 -6.31 -6.34 9.69
CA ILE A 453 -5.02 -6.74 9.15
C ILE A 453 -4.53 -8.01 9.84
N HIS A 454 -3.98 -8.94 9.08
CA HIS A 454 -3.34 -10.12 9.67
C HIS A 454 -2.17 -9.72 10.59
N PRO A 455 -2.08 -10.27 11.82
CA PRO A 455 -1.14 -9.77 12.83
C PRO A 455 0.33 -9.90 12.45
N GLU A 456 0.69 -10.83 11.54
CA GLU A 456 2.06 -11.00 11.02
C GLU A 456 2.49 -9.92 10.00
N LEU A 457 1.53 -9.25 9.34
CA LEU A 457 1.85 -8.32 8.27
C LEU A 457 2.43 -7.03 8.85
N GLY A 458 3.65 -6.69 8.44
CA GLY A 458 4.24 -5.37 8.68
C GLY A 458 4.52 -4.67 7.37
N LEU A 459 3.58 -3.82 6.96
CA LEU A 459 3.60 -3.08 5.70
C LEU A 459 4.12 -1.65 5.93
N GLU A 460 4.64 -1.00 4.89
CA GLU A 460 5.22 0.35 4.90
C GLU A 460 4.22 1.48 5.21
N PHE A 461 2.94 1.14 5.34
CA PHE A 461 1.85 2.03 5.71
C PHE A 461 1.15 1.64 7.02
N ILE A 462 1.70 0.66 7.74
CA ILE A 462 1.24 0.21 9.06
C ILE A 462 2.23 0.66 10.11
N GLY A 463 1.74 1.43 11.09
CA GLY A 463 2.47 1.80 12.29
C GLY A 463 1.59 1.59 13.52
N PHE A 464 1.93 2.26 14.61
CA PHE A 464 1.17 2.19 15.84
C PHE A 464 1.40 3.39 16.75
N ARG A 465 0.51 3.55 17.72
CA ARG A 465 0.72 4.40 18.89
C ARG A 465 0.41 3.63 20.16
N ILE A 466 0.76 4.23 21.29
CA ILE A 466 0.60 3.63 22.61
C ILE A 466 -0.41 4.39 23.46
N VAL A 467 -1.04 3.66 24.38
CA VAL A 467 -1.84 4.21 25.48
C VAL A 467 -1.22 3.84 26.82
N CYS A 468 -1.53 4.63 27.84
CA CYS A 468 -1.35 4.26 29.23
C CYS A 468 -2.73 4.22 29.89
N ASN A 469 -3.12 3.04 30.35
CA ASN A 469 -4.33 2.88 31.13
C ASN A 469 -4.05 3.33 32.57
N GLN A 470 -4.94 4.13 33.15
CA GLN A 470 -4.83 4.46 34.57
C GLN A 470 -5.22 3.21 35.38
N SER A 471 -4.30 2.77 36.24
CA SER A 471 -4.47 1.64 37.16
C SER A 471 -5.45 1.96 38.28
#